data_AF-A0A1C6IKH5-F1
#
_entry.id   AF-A0A1C6IKH5-F1
#
_cell.length_a   1.000
_cell.length_b   1.000
_cell.length_c   1.000
_cell.angle_alpha   90.00
_cell.angle_beta   90.00
_cell.angle_gamma   90.00
#
_symmetry.space_group_name_H-M   'P 1'
#
loop_
_entity.id
_entity.type
_entity.pdbx_description
1 polymer ?
#
loop_
_entity_poly.entity_id
_entity_poly.type
_entity_poly.pdbx_seq_one_letter_code
_entity_poly.pdbx_strand_id
1 'polypeptide(L)'
;MNHQYSRFKKKNIPYAKVGRRVFINLFNAETFCSKHGLDMDSAIEYGENTELKRKVEEIAKYQKPILREVIERLENRCAVLHEEIKRLSDSLENCHPLDRGFLEDQLNKAISKNDGTHEAKEIVWDLLEELERLTGWHD
;
A
#
# COMPACT_ATOMS: atom_id res chain seq x y z
N MET A 1 20.09 -14.29 11.49
CA MET A 1 18.94 -15.04 10.96
C MET A 1 19.40 -15.72 9.68
N ASN A 2 19.32 -17.05 9.60
CA ASN A 2 19.75 -17.78 8.42
C ASN A 2 18.71 -17.61 7.32
N HIS A 3 19.12 -17.10 6.16
CA HIS A 3 18.27 -17.03 4.98
C HIS A 3 18.01 -18.47 4.53
N GLN A 4 16.79 -18.96 4.72
CA GLN A 4 16.37 -20.25 4.18
C GLN A 4 16.21 -20.07 2.67
N TYR A 5 17.03 -20.76 1.88
CA TYR A 5 16.98 -20.69 0.43
C TYR A 5 15.82 -21.55 -0.07
N SER A 6 14.91 -20.97 -0.85
CA SER A 6 13.81 -21.71 -1.47
C SER A 6 14.32 -22.64 -2.57
N ARG A 7 13.54 -23.67 -2.89
CA ARG A 7 13.84 -24.61 -4.00
C ARG A 7 13.72 -24.00 -5.40
N PHE A 8 13.29 -22.74 -5.53
CA PHE A 8 12.95 -22.13 -6.81
C PHE A 8 14.20 -21.63 -7.55
N LYS A 9 14.49 -22.22 -8.72
CA LYS A 9 15.72 -21.94 -9.49
C LYS A 9 15.61 -20.81 -10.52
N LYS A 10 14.40 -20.52 -11.01
CA LYS A 10 14.14 -19.40 -11.94
C LYS A 10 13.58 -18.24 -11.12
N LYS A 11 14.15 -17.03 -11.24
CA LYS A 11 13.67 -15.81 -10.56
C LYS A 11 12.89 -14.85 -11.48
N ASN A 12 12.87 -15.10 -12.79
CA ASN A 12 12.31 -14.20 -13.81
C ASN A 12 10.87 -14.56 -14.23
N ILE A 13 10.13 -15.36 -13.47
CA ILE A 13 8.71 -15.64 -13.79
C ILE A 13 7.88 -14.43 -13.30
N PRO A 14 6.86 -14.00 -14.07
CA PRO A 14 6.19 -12.72 -13.84
C PRO A 14 5.22 -12.67 -12.65
N TYR A 15 4.92 -13.79 -11.99
CA TYR A 15 3.99 -13.79 -10.86
C TYR A 15 4.24 -14.93 -9.87
N ALA A 16 4.12 -14.60 -8.59
CA ALA A 16 4.08 -15.52 -7.46
C ALA A 16 2.84 -15.21 -6.61
N LYS A 17 2.25 -16.21 -5.95
CA LYS A 17 1.21 -15.95 -4.94
C LYS A 17 1.49 -16.71 -3.65
N VAL A 18 1.04 -16.12 -2.55
CA VAL A 18 0.99 -16.72 -1.21
C VAL A 18 -0.45 -16.62 -0.72
N GLY A 19 -1.18 -17.74 -0.70
CA GLY A 19 -2.61 -17.73 -0.39
C GLY A 19 -3.42 -16.84 -1.34
N ARG A 20 -3.94 -15.72 -0.84
CA ARG A 20 -4.69 -14.69 -1.60
C ARG A 20 -3.88 -13.42 -1.88
N ARG A 21 -2.57 -13.39 -1.60
CA ARG A 21 -1.69 -12.27 -1.95
C ARG A 21 -0.89 -12.63 -3.19
N VAL A 22 -0.78 -11.70 -4.14
CA VAL A 22 0.02 -11.86 -5.36
C VAL A 22 1.20 -10.90 -5.34
N PHE A 23 2.29 -11.30 -5.97
CA PHE A 23 3.55 -10.58 -6.07
C PHE A 23 4.09 -10.61 -7.50
N ILE A 24 4.72 -9.51 -7.94
CA ILE A 24 5.34 -9.38 -9.28
C ILE A 24 6.56 -10.28 -9.49
N ASN A 25 7.14 -10.80 -8.41
CA ASN A 25 8.30 -11.67 -8.48
C ASN A 25 8.37 -12.57 -7.24
N LEU A 26 9.19 -13.61 -7.36
CA LEU A 26 9.42 -14.56 -6.29
C LEU A 26 10.08 -13.93 -5.05
N PHE A 27 10.98 -12.97 -5.24
CA PHE A 27 11.72 -12.33 -4.15
C PHE A 27 10.80 -11.61 -3.16
N ASN A 28 9.78 -10.91 -3.67
CA ASN A 28 8.76 -10.25 -2.85
C ASN A 28 7.92 -11.28 -2.07
N ALA A 29 7.58 -12.41 -2.70
CA ALA A 29 6.85 -13.50 -2.05
C ALA A 29 7.69 -14.18 -0.94
N GLU A 30 8.98 -14.45 -1.20
CA GLU A 30 9.92 -14.99 -0.21
C GLU A 30 10.09 -14.03 0.98
N THR A 31 10.23 -12.74 0.70
CA THR A 31 10.32 -11.69 1.72
C THR A 31 9.06 -11.64 2.58
N PHE A 32 7.87 -11.75 1.95
CA PHE A 32 6.61 -11.84 2.67
C PHE A 32 6.56 -13.08 3.55
N CYS A 33 6.87 -14.27 3.02
CA CYS A 33 6.88 -15.50 3.80
C CYS A 33 7.83 -15.42 5.01
N SER A 34 9.06 -14.91 4.80
CA SER A 34 10.04 -14.71 5.87
C SER A 34 9.53 -13.77 6.98
N LYS A 35 8.93 -12.63 6.61
CA LYS A 35 8.34 -11.67 7.56
C LYS A 35 7.16 -12.26 8.34
N HIS A 36 6.41 -13.16 7.73
CA HIS A 36 5.18 -13.75 8.31
C HIS A 36 5.38 -15.16 8.88
N GLY A 37 6.61 -15.69 8.92
CA GLY A 37 6.91 -17.03 9.45
C GLY A 37 6.27 -18.17 8.65
N LEU A 38 6.05 -17.96 7.35
CA LEU A 38 5.48 -18.97 6.45
C LEU A 38 6.59 -19.81 5.81
N ASP A 39 6.37 -21.12 5.73
CA ASP A 39 7.27 -22.02 5.01
C ASP A 39 7.21 -21.73 3.49
N MET A 40 8.33 -21.27 2.93
CA MET A 40 8.40 -20.79 1.55
C MET A 40 8.09 -21.88 0.52
N ASP A 41 8.49 -23.13 0.81
CA ASP A 41 8.38 -24.23 -0.15
C ASP A 41 6.94 -24.75 -0.29
N SER A 42 6.12 -24.61 0.75
CA SER A 42 4.70 -24.97 0.76
C SER A 42 3.76 -23.79 0.54
N ALA A 43 4.11 -22.58 0.98
CA ALA A 43 3.22 -21.42 0.93
C ALA A 43 3.22 -20.70 -0.43
N ILE A 44 4.33 -20.75 -1.17
CA ILE A 44 4.47 -20.04 -2.45
C ILE A 44 4.00 -20.94 -3.61
N GLU A 45 2.95 -20.51 -4.30
CA GLU A 45 2.62 -21.03 -5.63
C GLU A 45 3.29 -20.14 -6.69
N TYR A 46 4.17 -20.74 -7.51
CA TYR A 46 5.02 -20.04 -8.46
C TYR A 46 5.24 -20.86 -9.74
N GLY A 47 5.11 -20.23 -10.91
CA GLY A 47 5.27 -20.88 -12.21
C GLY A 47 4.53 -20.18 -13.36
N GLU A 48 4.80 -20.59 -14.60
CA GLU A 48 4.17 -20.02 -15.81
C GLU A 48 2.93 -20.84 -16.28
N ASN A 49 2.20 -21.46 -15.35
CA ASN A 49 1.04 -22.27 -15.74
C ASN A 49 -0.25 -21.43 -15.84
N THR A 50 -1.11 -21.80 -16.79
CA THR A 50 -2.36 -21.07 -17.08
C THR A 50 -3.32 -21.04 -15.88
N GLU A 51 -3.29 -22.05 -15.03
CA GLU A 51 -4.14 -22.14 -13.84
C GLU A 51 -3.77 -21.09 -12.79
N LEU A 52 -2.48 -20.93 -12.49
CA LEU A 52 -1.95 -19.94 -11.58
C LEU A 52 -2.21 -18.54 -12.12
N LYS A 53 -2.02 -18.33 -13.43
CA LYS A 53 -2.37 -17.06 -14.08
C LYS A 53 -3.84 -16.68 -13.83
N ARG A 54 -4.78 -17.60 -14.05
CA ARG A 54 -6.21 -17.36 -13.80
C ARG A 54 -6.49 -17.05 -12.32
N LYS A 55 -5.87 -17.78 -11.40
CA LYS A 55 -6.01 -17.52 -9.95
C LYS A 55 -5.50 -16.13 -9.58
N VAL A 56 -4.37 -15.71 -10.15
CA VAL A 56 -3.80 -14.37 -9.97
C VAL A 56 -4.74 -13.30 -10.51
N GLU A 57 -5.23 -13.46 -11.74
CA GLU A 57 -6.20 -12.54 -12.35
C GLU A 57 -7.49 -12.42 -11.53
N GLU A 58 -8.00 -13.55 -11.02
CA GLU A 58 -9.19 -13.58 -10.17
C GLU A 58 -8.96 -12.84 -8.85
N ILE A 59 -7.83 -13.07 -8.17
CA ILE A 59 -7.49 -12.36 -6.93
C ILE A 59 -7.38 -10.85 -7.19
N ALA A 60 -6.67 -10.46 -8.25
CA ALA A 60 -6.48 -9.06 -8.60
C ALA A 60 -7.81 -8.37 -8.94
N LYS A 61 -8.73 -9.06 -9.63
CA LYS A 61 -10.08 -8.55 -9.92
C LYS A 61 -10.85 -8.15 -8.66
N TYR A 62 -10.69 -8.88 -7.56
CA TYR A 62 -11.34 -8.54 -6.29
C TYR A 62 -10.55 -7.50 -5.48
N GLN A 63 -9.22 -7.53 -5.52
CA GLN A 63 -8.39 -6.63 -4.71
C GLN A 63 -8.33 -5.20 -5.27
N LYS A 64 -8.29 -5.04 -6.60
CA LYS A 64 -8.25 -3.72 -7.27
C LYS A 64 -9.35 -2.75 -6.80
N PRO A 65 -10.66 -3.09 -6.87
CA PRO A 65 -11.71 -2.16 -6.47
C PRO A 65 -11.60 -1.78 -4.99
N ILE A 66 -11.19 -2.72 -4.12
CA ILE A 66 -10.98 -2.45 -2.69
C ILE A 66 -9.85 -1.44 -2.49
N LEU A 67 -8.70 -1.64 -3.17
CA LEU A 67 -7.57 -0.72 -3.04
C LEU A 67 -7.89 0.67 -3.60
N ARG A 68 -8.62 0.74 -4.73
CA ARG A 68 -9.08 2.01 -5.29
C ARG A 68 -10.03 2.76 -4.35
N GLU A 69 -10.98 2.06 -3.73
CA GLU A 69 -11.85 2.63 -2.72
C GLU A 69 -11.06 3.16 -1.51
N VAL A 70 -10.03 2.42 -1.07
CA VAL A 70 -9.14 2.88 0.02
C VAL A 70 -8.37 4.14 -0.39
N ILE A 71 -7.83 4.19 -1.61
CA ILE A 71 -7.17 5.40 -2.15
C ILE A 71 -8.13 6.57 -2.16
N GLU A 72 -9.34 6.41 -2.68
CA GLU A 72 -10.36 7.47 -2.72
C GLU A 72 -10.69 7.99 -1.31
N ARG A 73 -10.81 7.09 -0.32
CA ARG A 73 -11.03 7.47 1.09
C ARG A 73 -9.84 8.27 1.66
N LEU A 74 -8.62 7.88 1.33
CA LEU A 74 -7.40 8.58 1.75
C LEU A 74 -7.29 9.96 1.08
N GLU A 75 -7.64 10.08 -0.20
CA GLU A 75 -7.66 11.35 -0.92
C GLU A 75 -8.70 12.31 -0.34
N ASN A 76 -9.91 11.82 -0.07
CA ASN A 76 -10.95 12.58 0.62
C ASN A 76 -10.47 13.03 2.00
N ARG A 77 -9.75 12.18 2.73
CA ARG A 77 -9.18 12.53 4.03
C ARG A 77 -8.11 13.60 3.92
N CYS A 78 -7.20 13.52 2.94
CA CYS A 78 -6.21 14.56 2.67
C CYS A 78 -6.89 15.89 2.32
N ALA A 79 -7.93 15.90 1.49
CA ALA A 79 -8.66 17.11 1.15
C ALA A 79 -9.27 17.79 2.39
N VAL A 80 -9.89 17.02 3.29
CA VAL A 80 -10.42 17.55 4.56
C VAL A 80 -9.32 18.12 5.45
N LEU A 81 -8.19 17.42 5.57
CA LEU A 81 -7.05 17.89 6.38
C LEU A 81 -6.41 19.14 5.77
N HIS A 82 -6.35 19.24 4.45
CA HIS A 82 -5.82 20.41 3.75
C HIS A 82 -6.65 21.67 4.04
N GLU A 83 -7.99 21.56 3.98
CA GLU A 83 -8.89 22.66 4.36
C GLU A 83 -8.77 23.01 5.85
N GLU A 84 -8.61 22.01 6.73
CA GLU A 84 -8.38 22.25 8.16
C GLU A 84 -7.06 23.00 8.42
N ILE A 85 -5.97 22.58 7.77
CA ILE A 85 -4.65 23.22 7.82
C ILE A 85 -4.78 24.67 7.35
N LYS A 86 -5.42 24.91 6.21
CA LYS A 86 -5.64 26.25 5.66
C LYS A 86 -6.39 27.13 6.66
N ARG A 87 -7.51 26.66 7.19
CA ARG A 87 -8.30 27.41 8.20
C ARG A 87 -7.48 27.73 9.45
N LEU A 88 -6.67 26.79 9.94
CA LEU A 88 -5.83 26.99 11.11
C LEU A 88 -4.71 28.01 10.83
N SER A 89 -4.07 27.94 9.66
CA SER A 89 -3.09 28.92 9.21
C SER A 89 -3.70 30.32 9.12
N ASP A 90 -4.85 30.46 8.47
CA ASP A 90 -5.57 31.75 8.35
C ASP A 90 -5.96 32.31 9.74
N SER A 91 -6.35 31.43 10.67
CA SER A 91 -6.69 31.81 12.05
C SER A 91 -5.45 32.26 12.83
N LEU A 92 -4.29 31.64 12.57
CA LEU A 92 -3.04 31.96 13.26
C LEU A 92 -2.53 33.36 12.91
N GLU A 93 -2.75 33.82 11.67
CA GLU A 93 -2.34 35.17 11.23
C GLU A 93 -2.99 36.30 12.05
N ASN A 94 -4.23 36.08 12.51
CA ASN A 94 -5.04 37.11 13.19
C ASN A 94 -5.35 36.77 14.65
N CYS A 95 -4.69 35.76 15.23
CA CYS A 95 -5.01 35.29 16.57
C CYS A 95 -4.51 36.22 17.68
N HIS A 96 -5.17 36.15 18.84
CA HIS A 96 -4.69 36.79 20.05
C HIS A 96 -3.40 36.07 20.53
N PRO A 97 -2.38 36.78 21.06
CA PRO A 97 -1.12 36.16 21.48
C PRO A 97 -1.26 34.99 22.47
N LEU A 98 -2.29 35.01 23.32
CA LEU A 98 -2.56 33.92 24.28
C LEU A 98 -3.08 32.64 23.60
N ASP A 99 -3.75 32.75 22.45
CA ASP A 99 -4.31 31.61 21.72
C ASP A 99 -3.30 31.02 20.72
N ARG A 100 -2.23 31.78 20.43
CA ARG A 100 -1.24 31.44 19.41
C ARG A 100 -0.63 30.05 19.61
N GLY A 101 -0.13 29.76 20.82
CA GLY A 101 0.51 28.47 21.10
C GLY A 101 -0.44 27.29 20.91
N PHE A 102 -1.71 27.45 21.31
CA PHE A 102 -2.74 26.43 21.07
C PHE A 102 -2.99 26.23 19.57
N LEU A 103 -3.10 27.31 18.79
CA LEU A 103 -3.33 27.23 17.35
C LEU A 103 -2.12 26.63 16.60
N GLU A 104 -0.88 26.96 17.00
CA GLU A 104 0.35 26.37 16.46
C GLU A 104 0.37 24.86 16.72
N ASP A 105 0.03 24.41 17.92
CA ASP A 105 -0.06 22.98 18.25
C ASP A 105 -1.12 22.25 17.42
N GLN A 106 -2.28 22.87 17.21
CA GLN A 106 -3.35 22.28 16.41
C GLN A 106 -2.97 22.21 14.93
N LEU A 107 -2.32 23.26 14.41
CA LEU A 107 -1.80 23.30 13.04
C LEU A 107 -0.76 22.19 12.82
N ASN A 108 0.22 22.08 13.72
CA ASN A 108 1.25 21.03 13.64
C ASN A 108 0.64 19.63 13.65
N LYS A 109 -0.35 19.37 14.52
CA LYS A 109 -1.07 18.09 14.54
C LYS A 109 -1.83 17.81 13.23
N ALA A 110 -2.44 18.83 12.63
CA ALA A 110 -3.15 18.68 11.37
C ALA A 110 -2.18 18.36 10.21
N ILE A 111 -1.03 19.04 10.16
CA ILE A 111 0.06 18.76 9.21
C ILE A 111 0.56 17.32 9.36
N SER A 112 0.93 16.90 10.58
CA SER A 112 1.41 15.52 10.81
C SER A 112 0.39 14.45 10.43
N LYS A 113 -0.91 14.70 10.66
CA LYS A 113 -1.97 13.79 10.21
C LYS A 113 -2.06 13.74 8.69
N ASN A 114 -1.90 14.88 8.01
CA ASN A 114 -1.91 14.95 6.56
C ASN A 114 -0.73 14.19 5.95
N ASP A 115 0.47 14.39 6.48
CA ASP A 115 1.68 13.69 6.04
C ASP A 115 1.53 12.16 6.20
N GLY A 116 1.09 11.69 7.36
CA GLY A 116 0.83 10.26 7.58
C GLY A 116 -0.29 9.70 6.70
N THR A 117 -1.29 10.51 6.34
CA THR A 117 -2.34 10.11 5.39
C THR A 117 -1.77 9.99 3.97
N HIS A 118 -0.87 10.89 3.58
CA HIS A 118 -0.18 10.84 2.29
C HIS A 118 0.71 9.61 2.17
N GLU A 119 1.54 9.32 3.18
CA GLU A 119 2.38 8.10 3.21
C GLU A 119 1.52 6.83 3.12
N ALA A 120 0.40 6.76 3.85
CA ALA A 120 -0.53 5.64 3.75
C ALA A 120 -1.09 5.48 2.34
N LYS A 121 -1.37 6.59 1.64
CA LYS A 121 -1.86 6.57 0.26
C LYS A 121 -0.82 6.01 -0.70
N GLU A 122 0.44 6.43 -0.58
CA GLU A 122 1.55 5.93 -1.41
C GLU A 122 1.71 4.40 -1.26
N ILE A 123 1.67 3.89 -0.02
CA ILE A 123 1.75 2.44 0.23
C ILE A 123 0.61 1.70 -0.50
N VAL A 124 -0.62 2.20 -0.41
CA VAL A 124 -1.77 1.55 -1.06
C VAL A 124 -1.68 1.66 -2.59
N TRP A 125 -1.17 2.78 -3.09
CA TRP A 125 -0.92 2.99 -4.52
C TRP A 125 0.10 1.98 -5.07
N ASP A 126 1.21 1.77 -4.39
CA ASP A 126 2.23 0.78 -4.77
C ASP A 126 1.64 -0.64 -4.84
N LEU A 127 0.77 -1.00 -3.87
CA LEU A 127 0.08 -2.29 -3.87
C LEU A 127 -0.88 -2.43 -5.06
N LEU A 128 -1.55 -1.35 -5.46
CA LEU A 128 -2.45 -1.33 -6.62
C LEU A 128 -1.64 -1.43 -7.92
N GLU A 129 -0.56 -0.68 -8.05
CA GLU A 129 0.32 -0.70 -9.22
C GLU A 129 0.91 -2.10 -9.44
N GLU A 130 1.32 -2.78 -8.36
CA GLU A 130 1.78 -4.17 -8.40
C GLU A 130 0.71 -5.08 -9.03
N LEU A 131 -0.56 -4.94 -8.63
CA LEU A 131 -1.67 -5.74 -9.16
C LEU A 131 -2.05 -5.38 -10.60
N GLU A 132 -1.97 -4.12 -10.98
CA GLU A 132 -2.24 -3.67 -12.35
C GLU A 132 -1.20 -4.21 -13.33
N ARG A 133 0.09 -4.13 -12.97
CA ARG A 133 1.18 -4.74 -13.76
C ARG A 133 1.00 -6.25 -13.93
N LEU A 134 0.60 -6.95 -12.86
CA LEU A 134 0.40 -8.39 -12.86
C LEU A 134 -0.73 -8.87 -13.78
N THR A 135 -1.75 -8.05 -13.96
CA THR A 135 -2.92 -8.39 -14.77
C THR A 135 -2.80 -7.93 -16.22
N GLY A 136 -1.85 -7.04 -16.54
CA GLY A 136 -1.80 -6.37 -17.84
C GLY A 136 -3.04 -5.52 -18.12
N TRP A 137 -3.80 -5.19 -17.06
CA TRP A 137 -5.02 -4.40 -17.10
C TRP A 137 -4.68 -3.03 -16.50
N HIS A 138 -4.36 -2.09 -17.38
CA HIS A 138 -4.63 -0.68 -17.13
C HIS A 138 -6.05 -0.47 -17.66
N ASP A 139 -6.97 -0.06 -16.79
CA ASP A 139 -8.31 0.32 -17.27
C ASP A 139 -8.22 1.58 -18.15
#